data_AF-A0A2K9NV74-F1
#
_entry.id   AF-A0A2K9NV74-F1
#
_cell.length_a   1.000
_cell.length_b   1.000
_cell.length_c   1.000
_cell.angle_alpha   90.00
_cell.angle_beta   90.00
_cell.angle_gamma   90.00
#
_symmetry.space_group_name_H-M   'P 1'
#
loop_
_entity.id
_entity.type
_entity.pdbx_description
1 polymer ?
#
loop_
_entity_poly.entity_id
_entity_poly.type
_entity_poly.pdbx_seq_one_letter_code
_entity_poly.pdbx_strand_id
1 'polypeptide(L)'
;MKTLLMMTLIALSTALFAKGGDDAGNGGFAYKQSIKILKMASEELEDKIAHSTLQDLSDYPERREILQRTLKYDNLRQLYFWVRYRDGKKLAMDYQVKPARVTILAPYYQAFAGKTDTELEDASLEVQKRLLHEASHIWGYNEAAAEKFSIAFLAEQADLPRPTKTIAIKPDFCSCRMGRPDIVNGCDSFCAVQPYSMAAILYVNTAPEADVALNPKLGNLYNWCTTQLDHDEVAPQCVLNAWDGKNSINIPVTLKTNSNSFSANISQLSTERTWVLKLVENKTGSNAQTKEFQIRRKELMPEDGGVGGALKIAPANQYTCLIYGGKTDAMGEIIRTTYVRKYYYYPNNETPAPVPAVGGARQSQIVCHDEQLYPGADSYLYERLELQPAHFLAWDKADLRFTYDVGNSGKLRINKILEDRLLSEFGINTTLSLFNLLNYSNRPSSLSTNPSNVPVGYVMVPFSTVTGTTFCPTATDFQGNQPLMSLLGDYMNSTEALYIAEKEPETIQDGTVYKTVYGTMFITDSDLQGIAFTIENGVKKLVTRADYHSKRVYYYWPKHPTLDPLTANNRKLFVVKAPNELNENSMSGLPTSIQTSDKRIGCVPRK
;
A
#
# COMPACT_ATOMS: atom_id res chain seq x y z
N MET A 1 -68.07 -47.58 -47.98
CA MET A 1 -66.63 -47.75 -48.27
C MET A 1 -65.89 -47.16 -47.08
N LYS A 2 -65.36 -47.99 -46.18
CA LYS A 2 -64.02 -48.59 -46.31
C LYS A 2 -62.97 -47.47 -46.32
N THR A 3 -61.97 -47.36 -45.45
CA THR A 3 -61.38 -48.21 -44.40
C THR A 3 -60.23 -47.34 -43.86
N LEU A 4 -60.07 -47.16 -42.55
CA LEU A 4 -59.05 -47.88 -41.75
C LEU A 4 -57.63 -47.30 -41.83
N LEU A 5 -57.34 -46.38 -40.90
CA LEU A 5 -56.15 -46.35 -40.01
C LEU A 5 -56.40 -45.13 -39.06
N MET A 6 -56.92 -45.19 -37.84
CA MET A 6 -56.98 -46.18 -36.76
C MET A 6 -55.62 -46.79 -36.40
N MET A 7 -54.86 -46.12 -35.53
CA MET A 7 -54.59 -46.59 -34.15
C MET A 7 -53.46 -45.78 -33.51
N THR A 8 -53.64 -45.47 -32.22
CA THR A 8 -52.78 -44.79 -31.22
C THR A 8 -52.99 -43.27 -31.07
N LEU A 9 -53.40 -42.71 -29.93
CA LEU A 9 -54.02 -43.25 -28.71
C LEU A 9 -54.56 -42.01 -27.95
N ILE A 10 -55.85 -41.98 -27.62
CA ILE A 10 -56.39 -41.15 -26.54
C ILE A 10 -56.26 -41.96 -25.24
N ALA A 11 -56.02 -41.24 -24.13
CA ALA A 11 -56.14 -41.64 -22.73
C ALA A 11 -54.84 -42.07 -22.03
N LEU A 12 -54.21 -41.11 -21.34
CA LEU A 12 -53.90 -41.24 -19.91
C LEU A 12 -53.76 -39.85 -19.29
N SER A 13 -54.87 -39.36 -18.74
CA SER A 13 -54.87 -38.37 -17.67
C SER A 13 -54.39 -39.05 -16.38
N THR A 14 -53.76 -38.24 -15.52
CA THR A 14 -53.26 -38.55 -14.16
C THR A 14 -51.89 -39.25 -14.05
N ALA A 15 -50.82 -38.44 -13.99
CA ALA A 15 -49.69 -38.52 -13.05
C ALA A 15 -48.52 -37.70 -13.61
N LEU A 16 -48.18 -36.57 -12.97
CA LEU A 16 -46.82 -35.99 -12.84
C LEU A 16 -46.92 -34.53 -12.36
N PHE A 17 -47.27 -34.37 -11.08
CA PHE A 17 -46.59 -33.36 -10.26
C PHE A 17 -45.26 -33.99 -9.83
N ALA A 18 -44.15 -33.40 -10.28
CA ALA A 18 -42.76 -33.51 -9.80
C ALA A 18 -41.75 -33.72 -10.94
N LYS A 19 -41.00 -32.67 -11.29
CA LYS A 19 -39.54 -32.56 -11.11
C LYS A 19 -39.05 -31.24 -11.69
N GLY A 20 -38.01 -30.73 -11.06
CA GLY A 20 -37.61 -29.32 -11.07
C GLY A 20 -37.03 -28.83 -12.39
N GLY A 21 -37.30 -27.56 -12.67
CA GLY A 21 -36.46 -26.75 -13.54
C GLY A 21 -35.31 -26.16 -12.73
N ASP A 22 -34.09 -26.35 -13.22
CA ASP A 22 -32.88 -25.76 -12.65
C ASP A 22 -32.83 -24.25 -12.94
N ASP A 23 -32.97 -23.46 -11.87
CA ASP A 23 -32.77 -22.01 -11.84
C ASP A 23 -31.27 -21.67 -12.00
N ALA A 24 -30.82 -21.53 -13.25
CA ALA A 24 -29.51 -20.97 -13.61
C ALA A 24 -29.55 -19.45 -13.83
N GLY A 25 -30.44 -18.74 -13.13
CA GLY A 25 -30.42 -17.28 -13.01
C GLY A 25 -29.75 -16.87 -11.70
N ASN A 26 -28.65 -16.12 -11.77
CA ASN A 26 -27.76 -15.67 -10.68
C ASN A 26 -28.41 -15.01 -9.43
N GLY A 27 -29.73 -14.86 -9.37
CA GLY A 27 -30.45 -14.42 -8.16
C GLY A 27 -30.80 -15.56 -7.19
N GLY A 28 -30.98 -16.79 -7.67
CA GLY A 28 -31.52 -17.89 -6.85
C GLY A 28 -30.53 -18.46 -5.83
N PHE A 29 -29.24 -18.53 -6.17
CA PHE A 29 -28.24 -19.13 -5.29
C PHE A 29 -27.91 -18.25 -4.07
N ALA A 30 -27.76 -16.94 -4.29
CA ALA A 30 -27.49 -15.99 -3.22
C ALA A 30 -28.65 -15.89 -2.21
N TYR A 31 -29.88 -16.10 -2.67
CA TYR A 31 -31.07 -16.09 -1.83
C TYR A 31 -31.23 -17.34 -0.96
N LYS A 32 -30.72 -18.50 -1.41
CA LYS A 32 -30.73 -19.75 -0.64
C LYS A 32 -29.87 -19.65 0.62
N GLN A 33 -28.77 -18.89 0.57
CA GLN A 33 -27.86 -18.74 1.72
C GLN A 33 -28.45 -17.85 2.81
N SER A 34 -29.08 -16.72 2.48
CA SER A 34 -29.73 -15.87 3.48
C SER A 34 -30.92 -16.56 4.16
N ILE A 35 -31.62 -17.44 3.44
CA ILE A 35 -32.63 -18.36 4.01
C ILE A 35 -31.98 -19.37 4.97
N LYS A 36 -30.86 -19.99 4.58
CA LYS A 36 -30.10 -20.93 5.43
C LYS A 36 -29.64 -20.28 6.73
N ILE A 37 -29.09 -19.07 6.66
CA ILE A 37 -28.67 -18.26 7.82
C ILE A 37 -29.87 -17.96 8.72
N LEU A 38 -30.99 -17.50 8.14
CA LEU A 38 -32.19 -17.15 8.91
C LEU A 38 -32.75 -18.37 9.67
N LYS A 39 -32.78 -19.52 8.99
CA LYS A 39 -33.24 -20.78 9.55
C LYS A 39 -32.34 -21.25 10.69
N MET A 40 -31.03 -21.28 10.45
CA MET A 40 -30.02 -21.62 11.46
C MET A 40 -30.14 -20.73 12.70
N ALA A 41 -30.19 -19.41 12.53
CA ALA A 41 -30.36 -18.46 13.62
C ALA A 41 -31.65 -18.67 14.41
N SER A 42 -32.76 -18.96 13.73
CA SER A 42 -34.06 -19.18 14.38
C SER A 42 -34.10 -20.49 15.17
N GLU A 43 -33.53 -21.57 14.62
CA GLU A 43 -33.47 -22.89 15.27
C GLU A 43 -32.56 -22.86 16.50
N GLU A 44 -31.40 -22.20 16.41
CA GLU A 44 -30.50 -22.01 17.56
C GLU A 44 -31.18 -21.20 18.66
N LEU A 45 -31.87 -20.10 18.32
CA LEU A 45 -32.61 -19.33 19.31
C LEU A 45 -33.74 -20.11 19.96
N GLU A 46 -34.48 -20.95 19.22
CA GLU A 46 -35.59 -21.73 19.77
C GLU A 46 -35.12 -22.59 20.95
N ASP A 47 -33.97 -23.26 20.81
CA ASP A 47 -33.37 -24.07 21.87
C ASP A 47 -32.85 -23.20 23.03
N LYS A 48 -32.14 -22.09 22.73
CA LYS A 48 -31.64 -21.17 23.76
C LYS A 48 -32.76 -20.56 24.60
N ILE A 49 -33.86 -20.13 23.97
CA ILE A 49 -34.99 -19.48 24.65
C ILE A 49 -35.68 -20.47 25.61
N ALA A 50 -35.83 -21.74 25.20
CA ALA A 50 -36.45 -22.76 26.03
C ALA A 50 -35.68 -23.03 27.34
N HIS A 51 -34.34 -22.87 27.30
CA HIS A 51 -33.45 -23.20 28.41
C HIS A 51 -32.79 -21.97 29.05
N SER A 52 -33.12 -20.75 28.63
CA SER A 52 -32.51 -19.51 29.13
C SER A 52 -32.90 -19.28 30.60
N THR A 53 -31.91 -18.88 31.40
CA THR A 53 -32.05 -18.55 32.82
C THR A 53 -32.14 -17.04 33.06
N LEU A 54 -32.46 -16.22 32.04
CA LEU A 54 -32.35 -14.76 32.17
C LEU A 54 -33.28 -14.33 33.25
N GLN A 55 -32.77 -13.49 34.14
CA GLN A 55 -33.63 -12.86 35.12
C GLN A 55 -34.82 -12.20 34.41
N ASP A 56 -34.58 -11.56 33.26
CA ASP A 56 -35.62 -10.93 32.46
C ASP A 56 -36.67 -11.89 31.85
N LEU A 57 -36.31 -13.15 31.60
CA LEU A 57 -37.25 -14.17 31.09
C LEU A 57 -37.84 -15.04 32.21
N SER A 58 -37.16 -15.11 33.35
CA SER A 58 -37.59 -15.81 34.55
C SER A 58 -38.63 -14.98 35.31
N ASP A 59 -38.41 -13.67 35.41
CA ASP A 59 -39.33 -12.73 36.06
C ASP A 59 -40.57 -12.44 35.20
N TYR A 60 -40.45 -12.59 33.88
CA TYR A 60 -41.51 -12.28 32.91
C TYR A 60 -41.72 -13.44 31.92
N PRO A 61 -42.39 -14.54 32.34
CA PRO A 61 -42.59 -15.73 31.50
C PRO A 61 -43.31 -15.45 30.18
N GLU A 62 -44.17 -14.42 30.12
CA GLU A 62 -44.85 -14.00 28.90
C GLU A 62 -43.88 -13.52 27.80
N ARG A 63 -42.71 -12.99 28.17
CA ARG A 63 -41.67 -12.58 27.21
C ARG A 63 -41.02 -13.80 26.58
N ARG A 64 -40.78 -14.85 27.37
CA ARG A 64 -40.31 -16.15 26.86
C ARG A 64 -41.31 -16.72 25.84
N GLU A 65 -42.60 -16.70 26.16
CA GLU A 65 -43.65 -17.16 25.24
C GLU A 65 -43.67 -16.34 23.94
N ILE A 66 -43.54 -15.01 24.03
CA ILE A 66 -43.43 -14.14 22.85
C ILE A 66 -42.23 -14.57 22.00
N LEU A 67 -41.04 -14.71 22.58
CA LEU A 67 -39.84 -15.11 21.85
C LEU A 67 -40.00 -16.48 21.17
N GLN A 68 -40.44 -17.50 21.91
CA GLN A 68 -40.67 -18.86 21.37
C GLN A 68 -41.67 -18.83 20.20
N ARG A 69 -42.73 -18.04 20.32
CA ARG A 69 -43.74 -17.92 19.26
C ARG A 69 -43.22 -17.11 18.07
N THR A 70 -42.56 -15.97 18.29
CA THR A 70 -42.25 -15.03 17.20
C THR A 70 -40.96 -15.34 16.46
N LEU A 71 -40.01 -16.01 17.11
CA LEU A 71 -38.68 -16.27 16.55
C LEU A 71 -38.52 -17.67 15.95
N LYS A 72 -39.51 -18.55 16.11
CA LYS A 72 -39.57 -19.80 15.33
C LYS A 72 -39.58 -19.47 13.83
N TYR A 73 -38.73 -20.13 13.06
CA TYR A 73 -38.53 -19.84 11.64
C TYR A 73 -39.85 -19.77 10.84
N ASP A 74 -40.75 -20.74 11.05
CA ASP A 74 -42.03 -20.82 10.35
C ASP A 74 -43.02 -19.69 10.71
N ASN A 75 -42.80 -19.03 11.85
CA ASN A 75 -43.65 -17.93 12.32
C ASN A 75 -43.16 -16.55 11.84
N LEU A 76 -41.90 -16.45 11.41
CA LEU A 76 -41.35 -15.22 10.82
C LEU A 76 -42.10 -14.85 9.54
N ARG A 77 -42.46 -13.56 9.40
CA ARG A 77 -43.10 -13.07 8.17
C ARG A 77 -42.02 -12.72 7.16
N GLN A 78 -41.80 -13.58 6.18
CA GLN A 78 -40.78 -13.39 5.15
C GLN A 78 -41.34 -12.60 3.96
N LEU A 79 -40.89 -11.36 3.76
CA LEU A 79 -41.34 -10.45 2.71
C LEU A 79 -40.18 -10.09 1.77
N TYR A 80 -39.85 -11.04 0.91
CA TYR A 80 -38.69 -11.05 0.02
C TYR A 80 -38.49 -9.82 -0.88
N PHE A 81 -39.58 -9.13 -1.25
CA PHE A 81 -39.56 -8.00 -2.18
C PHE A 81 -39.97 -6.66 -1.53
N TRP A 82 -40.25 -6.65 -0.23
CA TRP A 82 -40.77 -5.47 0.44
C TRP A 82 -39.65 -4.70 1.15
N VAL A 83 -39.70 -3.37 1.04
CA VAL A 83 -38.82 -2.45 1.75
C VAL A 83 -39.68 -1.59 2.67
N ARG A 84 -39.24 -1.41 3.92
CA ARG A 84 -39.83 -0.47 4.87
C ARG A 84 -38.77 0.47 5.41
N TYR A 85 -39.22 1.59 5.95
CA TYR A 85 -38.36 2.61 6.54
C TYR A 85 -38.81 2.93 7.96
N ARG A 86 -37.85 3.14 8.86
CA ARG A 86 -38.06 3.76 10.18
C ARG A 86 -37.00 4.85 10.33
N ASP A 87 -37.43 6.07 10.65
CA ASP A 87 -36.54 7.24 10.78
C ASP A 87 -35.62 7.45 9.57
N GLY A 88 -36.16 7.27 8.35
CA GLY A 88 -35.43 7.43 7.09
C GLY A 88 -34.45 6.29 6.74
N LYS A 89 -34.31 5.27 7.60
CA LYS A 89 -33.42 4.11 7.37
C LYS A 89 -34.20 2.91 6.83
N LYS A 90 -33.65 2.25 5.82
CA LYS A 90 -34.18 0.97 5.33
C LYS A 90 -34.07 -0.09 6.42
N LEU A 91 -35.15 -0.82 6.65
CA LEU A 91 -35.20 -1.90 7.64
C LEU A 91 -34.87 -3.24 6.99
N ALA A 92 -33.96 -3.99 7.61
CA ALA A 92 -33.75 -5.41 7.30
C ALA A 92 -34.80 -6.30 7.98
N MET A 93 -35.21 -5.92 9.20
CA MET A 93 -36.23 -6.58 10.00
C MET A 93 -37.15 -5.53 10.64
N ASP A 94 -38.39 -5.93 10.94
CA ASP A 94 -39.41 -5.07 11.55
C ASP A 94 -40.26 -5.89 12.52
N TYR A 95 -40.91 -5.25 13.48
CA TYR A 95 -41.75 -5.92 14.48
C TYR A 95 -43.19 -5.43 14.43
N GLN A 96 -44.11 -6.27 14.89
CA GLN A 96 -45.52 -5.94 15.04
C GLN A 96 -46.00 -6.42 16.41
N VAL A 97 -46.69 -5.56 17.15
CA VAL A 97 -47.17 -5.88 18.51
C VAL A 97 -48.44 -6.73 18.49
N LYS A 98 -49.38 -6.44 17.57
CA LYS A 98 -50.65 -7.15 17.45
C LYS A 98 -50.96 -7.50 15.97
N PRO A 99 -50.96 -8.79 15.59
CA PRO A 99 -50.41 -9.91 16.36
C PRO A 99 -48.89 -9.78 16.56
N ALA A 100 -48.36 -10.34 17.65
CA ALA A 100 -46.93 -10.37 17.94
C ALA A 100 -46.19 -11.11 16.81
N ARG A 101 -45.29 -10.41 16.09
CA ARG A 101 -44.57 -10.99 14.95
C ARG A 101 -43.31 -10.21 14.59
N VAL A 102 -42.28 -10.92 14.11
CA VAL A 102 -41.11 -10.33 13.44
C VAL A 102 -41.22 -10.56 11.93
N THR A 103 -40.96 -9.51 11.16
CA THR A 103 -41.02 -9.48 9.69
C THR A 103 -39.62 -9.30 9.11
N ILE A 104 -39.24 -10.15 8.16
CA ILE A 104 -37.96 -10.09 7.45
C ILE A 104 -38.20 -9.44 6.09
N LEU A 105 -37.41 -8.41 5.75
CA LEU A 105 -37.63 -7.55 4.58
C LEU A 105 -36.54 -7.75 3.52
N ALA A 106 -36.77 -7.24 2.31
CA ALA A 106 -35.83 -7.36 1.18
C ALA A 106 -34.38 -6.97 1.51
N PRO A 107 -34.09 -5.90 2.29
CA PRO A 107 -32.71 -5.54 2.63
C PRO A 107 -31.94 -6.61 3.40
N TYR A 108 -32.61 -7.44 4.21
CA TYR A 108 -31.97 -8.58 4.88
C TYR A 108 -31.39 -9.56 3.85
N TYR A 109 -32.22 -10.01 2.92
CA TYR A 109 -31.81 -11.00 1.93
C TYR A 109 -30.72 -10.46 0.99
N GLN A 110 -30.69 -9.15 0.76
CA GLN A 110 -29.63 -8.47 0.02
C GLN A 110 -28.32 -8.38 0.81
N ALA A 111 -28.39 -8.11 2.12
CA ALA A 111 -27.21 -7.98 2.97
C ALA A 111 -26.42 -9.29 3.11
N PHE A 112 -27.14 -10.42 3.12
CA PHE A 112 -26.54 -11.75 3.24
C PHE A 112 -26.45 -12.52 1.91
N ALA A 113 -26.66 -11.84 0.78
CA ALA A 113 -26.52 -12.43 -0.55
C ALA A 113 -25.04 -12.74 -0.85
N GLY A 114 -24.73 -14.02 -1.10
CA GLY A 114 -23.39 -14.44 -1.53
C GLY A 114 -22.40 -14.78 -0.42
N LYS A 115 -22.88 -14.96 0.82
CA LYS A 115 -22.05 -15.41 1.96
C LYS A 115 -21.61 -16.86 1.78
N THR A 116 -20.32 -17.15 1.93
CA THR A 116 -19.79 -18.51 1.78
C THR A 116 -20.23 -19.42 2.92
N ASP A 117 -20.18 -20.75 2.73
CA ASP A 117 -20.53 -21.71 3.81
C ASP A 117 -19.66 -21.52 5.07
N THR A 118 -18.42 -21.05 4.90
CA THR A 118 -17.50 -20.75 6.01
C THR A 118 -17.88 -19.51 6.83
N GLU A 119 -18.77 -18.65 6.33
CA GLU A 119 -19.21 -17.43 7.01
C GLU A 119 -20.61 -17.60 7.65
N LEU A 120 -21.21 -18.79 7.57
CA LEU A 120 -22.59 -19.00 8.00
C LEU A 120 -22.78 -18.87 9.51
N GLU A 121 -21.83 -19.35 10.31
CA GLU A 121 -21.91 -19.31 11.78
C GLU A 121 -21.85 -17.85 12.28
N ASP A 122 -20.86 -17.08 11.83
CA ASP A 122 -20.74 -15.65 12.17
C ASP A 122 -21.98 -14.85 11.74
N ALA A 123 -22.47 -15.10 10.52
CA ALA A 123 -23.68 -14.45 10.02
C ALA A 123 -24.93 -14.88 10.81
N SER A 124 -25.03 -16.15 11.21
CA SER A 124 -26.11 -16.65 12.06
C SER A 124 -26.16 -15.86 13.37
N LEU A 125 -25.02 -15.67 14.03
CA LEU A 125 -24.96 -14.95 15.30
C LEU A 125 -25.42 -13.49 15.18
N GLU A 126 -25.02 -12.79 14.12
CA GLU A 126 -25.48 -11.42 13.83
C GLU A 126 -27.02 -11.38 13.66
N VAL A 127 -27.56 -12.36 12.93
CA VAL A 127 -29.01 -12.49 12.70
C VAL A 127 -29.75 -12.83 13.98
N GLN A 128 -29.21 -13.69 14.84
CA GLN A 128 -29.79 -13.99 16.16
C GLN A 128 -29.93 -12.74 17.01
N LYS A 129 -28.87 -11.92 17.06
CA LYS A 129 -28.88 -10.67 17.81
C LYS A 129 -29.98 -9.74 17.31
N ARG A 130 -30.11 -9.59 15.98
CA ARG A 130 -31.12 -8.70 15.40
C ARG A 130 -32.54 -9.23 15.61
N LEU A 131 -32.76 -10.54 15.52
CA LEU A 131 -34.06 -11.16 15.79
C LEU A 131 -34.51 -10.89 17.23
N LEU A 132 -33.63 -11.10 18.22
CA LEU A 132 -33.90 -10.80 19.63
C LEU A 132 -34.17 -9.32 19.87
N HIS A 133 -33.37 -8.44 19.24
CA HIS A 133 -33.56 -6.99 19.31
C HIS A 133 -34.98 -6.62 18.85
N GLU A 134 -35.37 -7.01 17.64
CA GLU A 134 -36.69 -6.66 17.10
C GLU A 134 -37.84 -7.29 17.89
N ALA A 135 -37.70 -8.55 18.34
CA ALA A 135 -38.74 -9.20 19.13
C ALA A 135 -38.95 -8.52 20.50
N SER A 136 -37.90 -7.99 21.11
CA SER A 136 -38.02 -7.33 22.42
C SER A 136 -38.84 -6.05 22.39
N HIS A 137 -38.92 -5.37 21.23
CA HIS A 137 -39.81 -4.23 21.06
C HIS A 137 -41.30 -4.61 21.20
N ILE A 138 -41.68 -5.88 20.99
CA ILE A 138 -43.08 -6.35 21.06
C ILE A 138 -43.66 -6.13 22.47
N TRP A 139 -42.84 -6.25 23.52
CA TRP A 139 -43.27 -6.00 24.90
C TRP A 139 -42.84 -4.61 25.43
N GLY A 140 -42.41 -3.71 24.55
CA GLY A 140 -42.24 -2.29 24.87
C GLY A 140 -40.81 -1.84 25.19
N TYR A 141 -39.78 -2.65 24.88
CA TYR A 141 -38.41 -2.16 24.98
C TYR A 141 -38.14 -1.05 23.97
N ASN A 142 -37.42 -0.01 24.41
CA ASN A 142 -36.86 0.99 23.51
C ASN A 142 -35.56 0.46 22.87
N GLU A 143 -34.97 1.20 21.93
CA GLU A 143 -33.78 0.75 21.18
C GLU A 143 -32.61 0.35 22.09
N ALA A 144 -32.33 1.11 23.14
CA ALA A 144 -31.22 0.83 24.05
C ALA A 144 -31.49 -0.41 24.93
N ALA A 145 -32.73 -0.58 25.40
CA ALA A 145 -33.14 -1.74 26.18
C ALA A 145 -33.18 -3.01 25.32
N ALA A 146 -33.64 -2.91 24.08
CA ALA A 146 -33.66 -3.99 23.09
C ALA A 146 -32.25 -4.48 22.76
N GLU A 147 -31.33 -3.54 22.50
CA GLU A 147 -29.93 -3.86 22.23
C GLU A 147 -29.30 -4.55 23.44
N LYS A 148 -29.46 -3.96 24.64
CA LYS A 148 -28.93 -4.54 25.89
C LYS A 148 -29.47 -5.95 26.16
N PHE A 149 -30.76 -6.16 25.94
CA PHE A 149 -31.41 -7.45 26.08
C PHE A 149 -30.85 -8.48 25.11
N SER A 150 -30.76 -8.14 23.82
CA SER A 150 -30.23 -9.07 22.80
C SER A 150 -28.81 -9.52 23.11
N ILE A 151 -27.95 -8.61 23.59
CA ILE A 151 -26.59 -8.91 24.00
C ILE A 151 -26.59 -9.79 25.25
N ALA A 152 -27.35 -9.43 26.29
CA ALA A 152 -27.40 -10.19 27.53
C ALA A 152 -27.93 -11.61 27.31
N PHE A 153 -28.96 -11.76 26.48
CA PHE A 153 -29.54 -13.06 26.13
C PHE A 153 -28.57 -13.92 25.32
N LEU A 154 -27.86 -13.35 24.35
CA LEU A 154 -26.85 -14.13 23.62
C LEU A 154 -25.63 -14.48 24.47
N ALA A 155 -25.33 -13.67 25.47
CA ALA A 155 -24.29 -13.94 26.47
C ALA A 155 -24.73 -14.94 27.55
N GLU A 156 -26.02 -15.29 27.62
CA GLU A 156 -26.59 -16.12 28.68
C GLU A 156 -26.41 -17.63 28.50
N GLN A 157 -26.17 -18.09 27.27
CA GLN A 157 -25.74 -19.46 27.04
C GLN A 157 -24.40 -19.44 26.30
N ALA A 158 -23.34 -20.08 26.77
CA ALA A 158 -23.15 -20.93 27.94
C ALA A 158 -21.70 -20.71 28.42
N ASP A 159 -21.25 -21.52 29.36
CA ASP A 159 -19.87 -21.95 29.52
C ASP A 159 -19.27 -22.47 28.20
N LEU A 160 -19.15 -21.59 27.21
CA LEU A 160 -18.53 -21.88 25.94
C LEU A 160 -17.03 -21.82 26.15
N PRO A 161 -16.29 -22.77 25.57
CA PRO A 161 -14.83 -22.74 25.60
C PRO A 161 -14.37 -21.37 25.11
N ARG A 162 -13.33 -20.86 25.77
CA ARG A 162 -12.72 -19.56 25.49
C ARG A 162 -12.64 -19.31 23.97
N PRO A 163 -13.24 -18.23 23.46
CA PRO A 163 -13.32 -17.98 22.02
C PRO A 163 -11.95 -17.99 21.35
N THR A 164 -11.86 -18.64 20.19
CA THR A 164 -10.63 -18.78 19.41
C THR A 164 -10.71 -17.94 18.15
N LYS A 165 -9.60 -17.33 17.74
CA LYS A 165 -9.44 -16.43 16.59
C LYS A 165 -10.30 -15.16 16.62
N THR A 166 -10.91 -14.82 17.76
CA THR A 166 -11.77 -13.63 17.97
C THR A 166 -11.03 -12.44 18.57
N ILE A 167 -9.70 -12.52 18.68
CA ILE A 167 -8.85 -11.39 19.03
C ILE A 167 -7.97 -11.09 17.83
N ALA A 168 -8.25 -9.97 17.19
CA ALA A 168 -7.47 -9.48 16.05
C ALA A 168 -6.20 -8.77 16.52
N ILE A 169 -5.11 -8.97 15.79
CA ILE A 169 -3.84 -8.28 16.01
C ILE A 169 -3.83 -7.02 15.15
N LYS A 170 -3.56 -5.86 15.76
CA LYS A 170 -3.42 -4.61 15.01
C LYS A 170 -2.06 -4.59 14.29
N PRO A 171 -1.96 -3.97 13.10
CA PRO A 171 -0.71 -3.96 12.32
C PRO A 171 0.39 -3.05 12.90
N ASP A 172 0.11 -2.32 13.98
CA ASP A 172 1.00 -1.34 14.62
C ASP A 172 1.97 -1.96 15.66
N PHE A 173 2.18 -3.28 15.63
CA PHE A 173 3.10 -3.93 16.56
C PHE A 173 4.56 -3.55 16.29
N CYS A 174 5.34 -3.41 17.35
CA CYS A 174 6.75 -3.01 17.27
C CYS A 174 7.62 -3.83 18.19
N SER A 175 8.80 -4.26 17.72
CA SER A 175 9.84 -4.82 18.58
C SER A 175 10.96 -3.80 18.74
N CYS A 176 11.33 -3.51 19.97
CA CYS A 176 12.37 -2.53 20.30
C CYS A 176 13.50 -3.18 21.07
N ARG A 177 14.73 -2.82 20.70
CA ARG A 177 15.97 -3.19 21.37
C ARG A 177 16.93 -2.01 21.28
N MET A 178 17.49 -1.59 22.42
CA MET A 178 18.39 -0.43 22.53
C MET A 178 17.82 0.87 21.93
N GLY A 179 16.51 1.10 22.12
CA GLY A 179 15.82 2.29 21.58
C GLY A 179 15.63 2.27 20.05
N ARG A 180 15.95 1.16 19.38
CA ARG A 180 15.85 1.00 17.92
C ARG A 180 14.91 -0.16 17.57
N PRO A 181 14.29 -0.13 16.39
CA PRO A 181 13.45 -1.24 15.95
C PRO A 181 14.28 -2.48 15.63
N ASP A 182 13.87 -3.61 16.21
CA ASP A 182 14.43 -4.96 16.01
C ASP A 182 13.60 -5.79 15.01
N ILE A 183 12.52 -5.24 14.45
CA ILE A 183 11.72 -5.87 13.40
C ILE A 183 11.46 -4.93 12.22
N VAL A 184 11.05 -5.49 11.09
CA VAL A 184 10.66 -4.76 9.87
C VAL A 184 9.17 -4.37 9.94
N ASN A 185 8.85 -3.24 10.60
CA ASN A 185 7.46 -2.73 10.67
C ASN A 185 7.34 -1.19 10.91
N GLY A 186 8.31 -0.38 10.45
CA GLY A 186 8.23 1.09 10.55
C GLY A 186 8.22 1.65 11.98
N CYS A 187 8.98 1.05 12.89
CA CYS A 187 8.88 1.28 14.33
C CYS A 187 9.88 2.32 14.90
N ASP A 188 10.53 3.12 14.05
CA ASP A 188 11.62 4.02 14.48
C ASP A 188 11.16 5.04 15.53
N SER A 189 10.06 5.76 15.27
CA SER A 189 9.52 6.76 16.19
C SER A 189 8.98 6.13 17.48
N PHE A 190 8.34 4.97 17.38
CA PHE A 190 7.83 4.24 18.53
C PHE A 190 8.97 3.77 19.45
N CYS A 191 10.01 3.16 18.89
CA CYS A 191 11.12 2.62 19.67
C CYS A 191 12.02 3.71 20.28
N ALA A 192 12.11 4.89 19.65
CA ALA A 192 12.89 6.01 20.18
C ALA A 192 12.37 6.54 21.53
N VAL A 193 11.09 6.34 21.85
CA VAL A 193 10.46 6.78 23.11
C VAL A 193 10.25 5.65 24.11
N GLN A 194 10.56 4.39 23.75
CA GLN A 194 10.46 3.28 24.69
C GLN A 194 11.65 3.25 25.67
N PRO A 195 11.47 2.66 26.86
CA PRO A 195 12.58 2.45 27.78
C PRO A 195 13.74 1.71 27.13
N TYR A 196 14.96 2.19 27.38
CA TYR A 196 16.17 1.54 26.87
C TYR A 196 16.30 0.14 27.46
N SER A 197 16.39 -0.88 26.59
CA SER A 197 16.50 -2.29 26.97
C SER A 197 17.46 -3.01 26.04
N MET A 198 18.37 -3.81 26.60
CA MET A 198 19.25 -4.69 25.83
C MET A 198 18.50 -5.90 25.24
N ALA A 199 17.35 -6.25 25.82
CA ALA A 199 16.46 -7.30 25.34
C ALA A 199 15.54 -6.75 24.24
N ALA A 200 15.22 -7.59 23.26
CA ALA A 200 14.21 -7.32 22.25
C ALA A 200 12.81 -7.51 22.84
N ILE A 201 12.08 -6.41 23.02
CA ILE A 201 10.72 -6.40 23.57
C ILE A 201 9.74 -6.11 22.45
N LEU A 202 8.86 -7.08 22.17
CA LEU A 202 7.72 -6.92 21.27
C LEU A 202 6.58 -6.26 22.02
N TYR A 203 5.93 -5.28 21.41
CA TYR A 203 4.75 -4.56 21.87
C TYR A 203 3.64 -4.76 20.84
N VAL A 204 2.48 -5.24 21.29
CA VAL A 204 1.38 -5.59 20.40
C VAL A 204 0.08 -5.01 20.95
N ASN A 205 -0.66 -4.31 20.09
CA ASN A 205 -2.04 -3.91 20.36
C ASN A 205 -3.00 -4.89 19.69
N THR A 206 -4.11 -5.17 20.36
CA THR A 206 -5.15 -6.07 19.86
C THR A 206 -6.50 -5.38 19.80
N ALA A 207 -7.43 -6.01 19.07
CA ALA A 207 -8.83 -5.64 19.00
C ALA A 207 -9.67 -6.90 19.27
N PRO A 208 -10.21 -7.05 20.49
CA PRO A 208 -11.19 -8.10 20.77
C PRO A 208 -12.44 -7.90 19.92
N GLU A 209 -12.93 -8.97 19.30
CA GLU A 209 -14.18 -8.99 18.52
C GLU A 209 -15.38 -9.20 19.45
N ALA A 210 -16.61 -9.19 18.91
CA ALA A 210 -17.85 -9.16 19.69
C ALA A 210 -17.92 -10.25 20.78
N ASP A 211 -17.48 -11.47 20.47
CA ASP A 211 -17.54 -12.63 21.38
C ASP A 211 -16.68 -12.46 22.63
N VAL A 212 -15.61 -11.66 22.54
CA VAL A 212 -14.77 -11.32 23.70
C VAL A 212 -15.23 -9.98 24.27
N ALA A 213 -15.41 -8.96 23.43
CA ALA A 213 -15.69 -7.59 23.85
C ALA A 213 -17.04 -7.42 24.56
N LEU A 214 -18.07 -8.18 24.15
CA LEU A 214 -19.40 -8.13 24.74
C LEU A 214 -19.61 -9.17 25.85
N ASN A 215 -18.66 -10.09 26.02
CA ASN A 215 -18.74 -11.08 27.10
C ASN A 215 -18.46 -10.41 28.46
N PRO A 216 -19.37 -10.52 29.43
CA PRO A 216 -19.27 -9.81 30.70
C PRO A 216 -18.09 -10.26 31.59
N LYS A 217 -17.58 -11.49 31.41
CA LYS A 217 -16.41 -12.01 32.13
C LYS A 217 -15.09 -11.71 31.39
N LEU A 218 -15.12 -11.72 30.06
CA LEU A 218 -13.93 -11.46 29.24
C LEU A 218 -13.79 -9.95 28.96
N GLY A 219 -14.50 -9.39 27.99
CA GLY A 219 -14.52 -7.94 27.69
C GLY A 219 -13.23 -7.38 27.06
N ASN A 220 -12.04 -7.85 27.47
CA ASN A 220 -10.74 -7.38 26.99
C ASN A 220 -9.70 -8.52 26.95
N LEU A 221 -8.54 -8.27 26.33
CA LEU A 221 -7.46 -9.24 26.23
C LEU A 221 -6.96 -9.72 27.60
N TYR A 222 -6.79 -8.80 28.56
CA TYR A 222 -6.28 -9.15 29.89
C TYR A 222 -7.16 -10.22 30.56
N ASN A 223 -8.47 -10.00 30.60
CA ASN A 223 -9.45 -10.93 31.14
C ASN A 223 -9.55 -12.20 30.27
N TRP A 224 -9.44 -12.10 28.94
CA TRP A 224 -9.31 -13.27 28.07
C TRP A 224 -8.09 -14.14 28.40
N CYS A 225 -7.04 -13.56 28.99
CA CYS A 225 -5.85 -14.30 29.39
C CYS A 225 -5.79 -14.69 30.87
N THR A 226 -6.70 -14.19 31.71
CA THR A 226 -6.59 -14.32 33.18
C THR A 226 -7.89 -14.68 33.90
N THR A 227 -9.05 -14.38 33.33
CA THR A 227 -10.36 -14.70 33.93
C THR A 227 -10.70 -16.17 33.71
N GLN A 228 -10.80 -16.90 34.82
CA GLN A 228 -11.33 -18.26 34.86
C GLN A 228 -12.83 -18.24 34.51
N LEU A 229 -13.24 -19.06 33.55
CA LEU A 229 -14.65 -19.33 33.26
C LEU A 229 -15.14 -20.50 34.13
N ASP A 230 -16.45 -20.71 34.26
CA ASP A 230 -16.96 -21.65 35.28
C ASP A 230 -16.63 -23.12 34.96
N HIS A 231 -16.32 -23.41 33.69
CA HIS A 231 -15.83 -24.71 33.19
C HIS A 231 -14.30 -24.86 33.21
N ASP A 232 -13.54 -23.79 33.47
CA ASP A 232 -12.09 -23.88 33.55
C ASP A 232 -11.70 -24.49 34.91
N GLU A 233 -10.92 -25.57 34.93
CA GLU A 233 -10.42 -26.16 36.20
C GLU A 233 -9.42 -25.25 36.92
N VAL A 234 -8.73 -24.38 36.17
CA VAL A 234 -7.71 -23.45 36.67
C VAL A 234 -7.81 -22.11 35.96
N ALA A 235 -7.27 -21.05 36.56
CA ALA A 235 -7.18 -19.76 35.89
C ALA A 235 -6.31 -19.85 34.61
N PRO A 236 -6.76 -19.30 33.48
CA PRO A 236 -6.01 -19.33 32.22
C PRO A 236 -4.71 -18.55 32.32
N GLN A 237 -3.79 -18.86 31.42
CA GLN A 237 -2.62 -18.03 31.18
C GLN A 237 -2.26 -18.06 29.70
N CYS A 238 -1.97 -16.89 29.16
CA CYS A 238 -1.51 -16.73 27.80
C CYS A 238 0.01 -16.85 27.68
N VAL A 239 0.46 -17.47 26.59
CA VAL A 239 1.84 -17.42 26.09
C VAL A 239 1.82 -17.03 24.61
N LEU A 240 2.87 -16.37 24.15
CA LEU A 240 3.07 -16.07 22.75
C LEU A 240 3.78 -17.27 22.11
N ASN A 241 3.08 -18.02 21.28
CA ASN A 241 3.67 -19.08 20.50
C ASN A 241 4.28 -18.50 19.21
N ALA A 242 5.57 -18.79 18.96
CA ALA A 242 6.30 -18.35 17.78
C ALA A 242 6.79 -19.58 16.99
N TRP A 243 6.51 -19.62 15.68
CA TRP A 243 6.84 -20.74 14.78
C TRP A 243 7.61 -20.26 13.54
N ASP A 244 8.68 -20.95 13.18
CA ASP A 244 9.60 -20.58 12.07
C ASP A 244 9.49 -21.52 10.84
N GLY A 245 8.48 -22.38 10.79
CA GLY A 245 8.37 -23.44 9.79
C GLY A 245 8.81 -24.82 10.29
N LYS A 246 9.65 -24.88 11.33
CA LYS A 246 10.29 -26.12 11.84
C LYS A 246 10.15 -26.27 13.35
N ASN A 247 10.41 -25.20 14.09
CA ASN A 247 10.44 -25.16 15.55
C ASN A 247 9.34 -24.24 16.08
N SER A 248 8.83 -24.56 17.26
CA SER A 248 7.87 -23.72 17.98
C SER A 248 8.42 -23.36 19.35
N ILE A 249 8.28 -22.10 19.75
CA ILE A 249 8.78 -21.55 21.01
C ILE A 249 7.64 -20.82 21.72
N ASN A 250 7.40 -21.16 22.98
CA ASN A 250 6.46 -20.45 23.84
C ASN A 250 7.19 -19.35 24.61
N ILE A 251 6.73 -18.12 24.46
CA ILE A 251 7.31 -16.92 25.06
C ILE A 251 6.33 -16.37 26.09
N PRO A 252 6.74 -16.17 27.36
CA PRO A 252 5.89 -15.51 28.34
C PRO A 252 5.51 -14.09 27.89
N VAL A 253 4.25 -13.72 28.09
CA VAL A 253 3.76 -12.37 27.82
C VAL A 253 3.50 -11.61 29.11
N THR A 254 3.66 -10.30 29.04
CA THR A 254 3.26 -9.35 30.08
C THR A 254 2.02 -8.62 29.60
N LEU A 255 0.94 -8.73 30.36
CA LEU A 255 -0.35 -8.10 30.11
C LEU A 255 -0.58 -6.99 31.14
N LYS A 256 -1.11 -5.85 30.70
CA LYS A 256 -1.53 -4.79 31.61
C LYS A 256 -3.01 -4.99 31.97
N THR A 257 -3.36 -4.82 33.23
CA THR A 257 -4.75 -4.91 33.72
C THR A 257 -5.67 -4.01 32.91
N ASN A 258 -6.84 -4.54 32.53
CA ASN A 258 -7.84 -3.84 31.71
C ASN A 258 -7.30 -3.31 30.36
N SER A 259 -6.32 -4.00 29.77
CA SER A 259 -5.71 -3.62 28.49
C SER A 259 -6.06 -4.58 27.36
N ASN A 260 -6.02 -4.05 26.13
CA ASN A 260 -6.00 -4.78 24.87
C ASN A 260 -4.60 -4.76 24.24
N SER A 261 -3.57 -4.91 25.07
CA SER A 261 -2.18 -4.94 24.62
C SER A 261 -1.35 -5.86 25.49
N PHE A 262 -0.29 -6.40 24.89
CA PHE A 262 0.69 -7.22 25.58
C PHE A 262 2.10 -6.86 25.12
N SER A 263 3.08 -7.26 25.93
CA SER A 263 4.48 -7.24 25.53
C SER A 263 5.14 -8.59 25.79
N ALA A 264 6.19 -8.91 25.02
CA ALA A 264 6.91 -10.18 25.14
C ALA A 264 8.41 -9.97 24.90
N ASN A 265 9.26 -10.62 25.70
CA ASN A 265 10.69 -10.64 25.43
C ASN A 265 10.99 -11.71 24.37
N ILE A 266 11.19 -11.26 23.14
CA ILE A 266 11.41 -12.15 22.00
C ILE A 266 12.89 -12.41 21.72
N SER A 267 13.81 -12.02 22.62
CA SER A 267 15.26 -12.10 22.41
C SER A 267 15.76 -13.50 22.05
N GLN A 268 15.06 -14.54 22.50
CA GLN A 268 15.37 -15.95 22.20
C GLN A 268 15.07 -16.36 20.75
N LEU A 269 14.28 -15.59 20.01
CA LEU A 269 14.05 -15.81 18.60
C LEU A 269 15.33 -15.46 17.81
N SER A 270 15.63 -16.18 16.74
CA SER A 270 16.74 -15.79 15.87
C SER A 270 16.41 -14.52 15.11
N THR A 271 17.40 -13.64 14.94
CA THR A 271 17.36 -12.53 13.98
C THR A 271 17.42 -13.05 12.54
N GLU A 272 17.17 -12.16 11.57
CA GLU A 272 17.13 -12.41 10.13
C GLU A 272 16.20 -13.54 9.71
N ARG A 273 15.10 -13.70 10.45
CA ARG A 273 14.12 -14.76 10.24
C ARG A 273 12.70 -14.29 10.44
N THR A 274 11.80 -14.77 9.58
CA THR A 274 10.36 -14.57 9.73
C THR A 274 9.79 -15.60 10.68
N TRP A 275 9.02 -15.13 11.64
CA TRP A 275 8.29 -15.92 12.63
C TRP A 275 6.80 -15.67 12.46
N VAL A 276 6.00 -16.73 12.51
CA VAL A 276 4.54 -16.66 12.65
C VAL A 276 4.21 -16.73 14.13
N LEU A 277 3.44 -15.77 14.63
CA LEU A 277 3.13 -15.63 16.04
C LEU A 277 1.62 -15.65 16.27
N LYS A 278 1.25 -16.20 17.42
CA LYS A 278 -0.10 -16.14 17.97
C LYS A 278 -0.05 -16.22 19.48
N LEU A 279 -0.98 -15.56 20.14
CA LEU A 279 -1.18 -15.76 21.56
C LEU A 279 -2.03 -17.01 21.76
N VAL A 280 -1.64 -17.87 22.71
CA VAL A 280 -2.29 -19.15 23.00
C VAL A 280 -2.53 -19.26 24.50
N GLU A 281 -3.74 -19.66 24.88
CA GLU A 281 -4.10 -20.07 26.23
C GLU A 281 -3.50 -21.46 26.52
N ASN A 282 -2.76 -21.61 27.62
CA ASN A 282 -1.90 -22.78 27.86
C ASN A 282 -2.12 -23.49 29.22
N LYS A 283 -3.18 -23.15 29.97
CA LYS A 283 -3.46 -23.71 31.31
C LYS A 283 -4.80 -24.40 31.45
N THR A 284 -5.86 -23.92 30.80
CA THR A 284 -7.20 -24.50 30.95
C THR A 284 -7.47 -25.63 29.96
N GLY A 285 -6.51 -25.93 29.08
CA GLY A 285 -6.65 -26.96 28.04
C GLY A 285 -7.48 -26.51 26.84
N SER A 286 -8.03 -25.27 26.88
CA SER A 286 -8.84 -24.72 25.80
C SER A 286 -8.03 -24.53 24.51
N ASN A 287 -6.71 -24.28 24.62
CA ASN A 287 -5.83 -23.93 23.50
C ASN A 287 -6.41 -22.81 22.62
N ALA A 288 -7.24 -21.95 23.20
CA ALA A 288 -7.81 -20.80 22.51
C ALA A 288 -6.67 -19.88 22.06
N GLN A 289 -6.73 -19.42 20.81
CA GLN A 289 -5.63 -18.69 20.18
C GLN A 289 -6.12 -17.41 19.50
N THR A 290 -5.24 -16.42 19.35
CA THR A 290 -5.52 -15.23 18.54
C THR A 290 -5.44 -15.54 17.03
N LYS A 291 -5.79 -14.56 16.19
CA LYS A 291 -5.34 -14.57 14.80
C LYS A 291 -3.80 -14.54 14.76
N GLU A 292 -3.24 -15.19 13.73
CA GLU A 292 -1.79 -15.25 13.51
C GLU A 292 -1.30 -13.95 12.85
N PHE A 293 -0.09 -13.54 13.20
CA PHE A 293 0.61 -12.42 12.58
C PHE A 293 2.08 -12.77 12.39
N GLN A 294 2.79 -12.02 11.54
CA GLN A 294 4.19 -12.31 11.23
C GLN A 294 5.07 -11.16 11.67
N ILE A 295 6.25 -11.51 12.17
CA ILE A 295 7.34 -10.55 12.35
C ILE A 295 8.59 -11.10 11.68
N ARG A 296 9.41 -10.21 11.14
CA ARG A 296 10.79 -10.53 10.75
C ARG A 296 11.73 -9.75 11.65
N ARG A 297 12.50 -10.46 12.48
CA ARG A 297 13.52 -9.85 13.33
C ARG A 297 14.75 -9.51 12.50
N LYS A 298 15.39 -8.38 12.78
CA LYS A 298 16.61 -7.92 12.11
C LYS A 298 17.74 -7.74 13.12
N GLU A 299 18.96 -8.03 12.69
CA GLU A 299 20.13 -7.77 13.50
C GLU A 299 20.39 -6.26 13.61
N LEU A 300 20.57 -5.79 14.84
CA LEU A 300 20.99 -4.41 15.06
C LEU A 300 22.47 -4.32 14.72
N MET A 301 22.81 -3.64 13.62
CA MET A 301 24.21 -3.41 13.28
C MET A 301 24.90 -2.62 14.40
N PRO A 302 26.10 -3.06 14.85
CA PRO A 302 26.84 -2.38 15.90
C PRO A 302 27.15 -0.93 15.51
N GLU A 303 27.21 -0.06 16.51
CA GLU A 303 27.38 1.41 16.39
C GLU A 303 28.71 1.87 15.77
N ASP A 304 29.51 0.99 15.15
CA ASP A 304 30.71 1.37 14.39
C ASP A 304 30.33 1.98 13.03
N GLY A 305 29.77 3.19 13.08
CA GLY A 305 29.59 4.09 11.94
C GLY A 305 28.73 3.55 10.79
N GLY A 306 27.94 2.50 11.02
CA GLY A 306 26.95 2.00 10.06
C GLY A 306 25.63 2.74 10.25
N VAL A 307 25.31 3.66 9.34
CA VAL A 307 23.97 4.26 9.27
C VAL A 307 22.97 3.14 8.97
N GLY A 308 22.28 2.65 10.01
CA GLY A 308 21.15 1.73 9.85
C GLY A 308 19.90 2.45 9.32
N GLY A 309 18.93 1.69 8.79
CA GLY A 309 17.69 2.23 8.24
C GLY A 309 17.76 2.54 6.74
N ALA A 310 16.76 3.26 6.21
CA ALA A 310 16.70 3.58 4.79
C ALA A 310 17.92 4.42 4.33
N LEU A 311 18.35 4.22 3.08
CA LEU A 311 19.34 5.07 2.40
C LEU A 311 18.82 6.51 2.36
N LYS A 312 19.70 7.45 2.70
CA LYS A 312 19.34 8.86 2.71
C LYS A 312 18.98 9.29 1.29
N ILE A 313 17.87 9.98 1.15
CA ILE A 313 17.39 10.54 -0.11
C ILE A 313 17.61 12.06 -0.13
N ALA A 314 17.93 12.60 -1.29
CA ALA A 314 18.08 14.02 -1.54
C ALA A 314 17.26 14.44 -2.77
N PRO A 315 16.58 15.60 -2.74
CA PRO A 315 15.93 16.13 -3.93
C PRO A 315 16.96 16.64 -4.92
N ALA A 316 16.72 16.38 -6.21
CA ALA A 316 17.39 17.02 -7.32
C ALA A 316 16.49 18.14 -7.86
N ASN A 317 16.97 19.37 -7.81
CA ASN A 317 16.27 20.54 -8.31
C ASN A 317 16.59 20.73 -9.80
N GLN A 318 15.62 21.22 -10.56
CA GLN A 318 15.77 21.63 -11.96
C GLN A 318 15.63 23.14 -12.06
N TYR A 319 16.41 23.78 -12.91
CA TYR A 319 16.17 25.16 -13.32
C TYR A 319 16.50 25.36 -14.79
N THR A 320 16.05 26.48 -15.34
CA THR A 320 16.23 26.82 -16.76
C THR A 320 17.23 27.96 -16.91
N CYS A 321 18.05 27.91 -17.96
CA CYS A 321 18.70 29.10 -18.51
C CYS A 321 18.19 29.38 -19.93
N LEU A 322 18.07 30.66 -20.25
CA LEU A 322 17.78 31.15 -21.58
C LEU A 322 19.10 31.40 -22.31
N ILE A 323 19.27 30.74 -23.45
CA ILE A 323 20.41 30.96 -24.35
C ILE A 323 19.91 31.83 -25.49
N TYR A 324 20.41 33.05 -25.57
CA TYR A 324 20.02 34.04 -26.55
C TYR A 324 20.92 34.01 -27.79
N GLY A 325 20.27 34.04 -28.96
CA GLY A 325 20.86 34.57 -30.17
C GLY A 325 20.68 36.09 -30.20
N GLY A 326 21.60 36.79 -30.84
CA GLY A 326 21.52 38.23 -30.98
C GLY A 326 22.44 38.78 -32.05
N LYS A 327 22.41 40.09 -32.24
CA LYS A 327 23.34 40.83 -33.09
C LYS A 327 23.94 41.99 -32.31
N THR A 328 25.13 42.41 -32.70
CA THR A 328 25.71 43.64 -32.15
C THR A 328 25.13 44.84 -32.91
N ASP A 329 24.72 45.89 -32.20
CA ASP A 329 24.32 47.15 -32.82
C ASP A 329 25.53 48.02 -33.19
N ALA A 330 25.27 49.21 -33.75
CA ALA A 330 26.31 50.13 -34.18
C ALA A 330 27.18 50.68 -33.03
N MET A 331 26.72 50.57 -31.78
CA MET A 331 27.41 51.02 -30.57
C MET A 331 28.17 49.88 -29.88
N GLY A 332 28.05 48.66 -30.38
CA GLY A 332 28.70 47.50 -29.78
C GLY A 332 27.81 46.75 -28.78
N GLU A 333 26.55 47.16 -28.58
CA GLU A 333 25.63 46.52 -27.64
C GLU A 333 24.96 45.30 -28.27
N ILE A 334 24.70 44.27 -27.46
CA ILE A 334 24.11 43.03 -27.94
C ILE A 334 22.59 43.12 -27.87
N ILE A 335 21.95 43.16 -29.03
CA ILE A 335 20.51 43.05 -29.19
C ILE A 335 20.14 41.57 -29.26
N ARG A 336 19.44 41.08 -28.23
CA ARG A 336 18.87 39.73 -28.17
C ARG A 336 17.66 39.63 -29.11
N THR A 337 17.64 38.64 -30.00
CA THR A 337 16.59 38.48 -31.03
C THR A 337 15.84 37.17 -30.93
N THR A 338 16.50 36.11 -30.49
CA THR A 338 15.96 34.76 -30.37
C THR A 338 16.47 34.14 -29.09
N TYR A 339 15.76 33.15 -28.55
CA TYR A 339 16.22 32.44 -27.37
C TYR A 339 15.71 31.00 -27.33
N VAL A 340 16.42 30.16 -26.59
CA VAL A 340 16.05 28.77 -26.33
C VAL A 340 16.26 28.43 -24.86
N ARG A 341 15.43 27.52 -24.34
CA ARG A 341 15.53 27.04 -22.96
C ARG A 341 16.46 25.83 -22.87
N LYS A 342 17.36 25.82 -21.89
CA LYS A 342 18.16 24.65 -21.51
C LYS A 342 18.05 24.40 -20.01
N TYR A 343 17.96 23.13 -19.63
CA TYR A 343 17.71 22.71 -18.25
C TYR A 343 18.99 22.25 -17.57
N TYR A 344 19.11 22.56 -16.28
CA TYR A 344 20.26 22.26 -15.44
C TYR A 344 19.78 21.71 -14.09
N TYR A 345 20.63 20.91 -13.45
CA TYR A 345 20.26 20.18 -12.24
C TYR A 345 21.29 20.34 -11.14
N TYR A 346 20.82 20.42 -9.90
CA TYR A 346 21.67 20.49 -8.72
C TYR A 346 21.00 19.83 -7.50
N PRO A 347 21.76 19.26 -6.57
CA PRO A 347 21.19 18.67 -5.36
C PRO A 347 20.69 19.77 -4.41
N ASN A 348 19.63 19.50 -3.64
CA ASN A 348 18.95 20.51 -2.84
C ASN A 348 19.80 21.21 -1.76
N ASN A 349 20.92 20.60 -1.36
CA ASN A 349 21.86 21.15 -0.38
C ASN A 349 22.98 21.99 -1.01
N GLU A 350 22.97 22.16 -2.33
CA GLU A 350 23.93 22.98 -3.07
C GLU A 350 23.17 24.05 -3.86
N THR A 351 23.83 25.17 -4.17
CA THR A 351 23.33 26.16 -5.11
C THR A 351 24.23 26.17 -6.34
N PRO A 352 23.69 26.28 -7.57
CA PRO A 352 24.52 26.42 -8.75
C PRO A 352 25.47 27.60 -8.60
N ALA A 353 26.75 27.38 -8.89
CA ALA A 353 27.72 28.45 -8.98
C ALA A 353 27.28 29.47 -10.05
N PRO A 354 27.67 30.75 -9.92
CA PRO A 354 27.34 31.75 -10.92
C PRO A 354 27.75 31.32 -12.33
N VAL A 355 26.96 31.70 -13.33
CA VAL A 355 27.32 31.54 -14.74
C VAL A 355 28.61 32.32 -14.99
N PRO A 356 29.69 31.67 -15.47
CA PRO A 356 30.95 32.35 -15.75
C PRO A 356 30.73 33.48 -16.75
N ALA A 357 31.34 34.65 -16.51
CA ALA A 357 31.34 35.71 -17.50
C ALA A 357 32.01 35.19 -18.78
N VAL A 358 31.25 35.02 -19.85
CA VAL A 358 31.79 34.53 -21.13
C VAL A 358 32.67 35.65 -21.71
N GLY A 359 33.98 35.58 -21.49
CA GLY A 359 34.99 36.27 -22.29
C GLY A 359 34.99 37.80 -22.31
N GLY A 360 34.54 38.48 -21.25
CA GLY A 360 34.65 39.95 -21.13
C GLY A 360 33.33 40.61 -20.71
N ALA A 361 33.25 41.94 -20.81
CA ALA A 361 32.16 42.80 -20.33
C ALA A 361 30.78 42.57 -21.00
N ARG A 362 30.55 41.42 -21.67
CA ARG A 362 29.38 41.11 -22.49
C ARG A 362 28.77 39.76 -22.08
N GLN A 363 28.23 39.69 -20.87
CA GLN A 363 27.47 38.56 -20.29
C GLN A 363 26.13 38.26 -21.01
N SER A 364 25.86 38.84 -22.17
CA SER A 364 24.49 39.06 -22.67
C SER A 364 23.83 37.88 -23.40
N GLN A 365 24.47 36.71 -23.53
CA GLN A 365 23.92 35.60 -24.30
C GLN A 365 23.32 34.46 -23.46
N ILE A 366 23.58 34.41 -22.15
CA ILE A 366 23.02 33.35 -21.29
C ILE A 366 22.48 33.97 -20.01
N VAL A 367 21.22 33.70 -19.71
CA VAL A 367 20.52 34.27 -18.56
C VAL A 367 19.88 33.13 -17.76
N CYS A 368 20.21 33.02 -16.48
CA CYS A 368 19.71 31.97 -15.59
C CYS A 368 18.93 32.51 -14.38
N HIS A 369 18.79 33.84 -14.28
CA HIS A 369 18.09 34.54 -13.21
C HIS A 369 17.26 35.70 -13.79
N ASP A 370 16.40 36.32 -12.99
CA ASP A 370 15.63 37.50 -13.41
C ASP A 370 16.52 38.76 -13.42
N GLU A 371 16.94 39.20 -14.60
CA GLU A 371 17.77 40.40 -14.78
C GLU A 371 17.02 41.72 -14.50
N GLN A 372 15.68 41.72 -14.46
CA GLN A 372 14.91 42.92 -14.06
C GLN A 372 14.99 43.12 -12.55
N LEU A 373 14.95 42.02 -11.79
CA LEU A 373 15.06 42.05 -10.33
C LEU A 373 16.51 42.15 -9.85
N TYR A 374 17.44 41.47 -10.52
CA TYR A 374 18.86 41.43 -10.19
C TYR A 374 19.72 41.83 -11.42
N PRO A 375 19.89 43.12 -11.69
CA PRO A 375 20.63 43.58 -12.85
C PRO A 375 22.13 43.28 -12.72
N GLY A 376 22.76 42.93 -13.84
CA GLY A 376 24.21 42.70 -13.93
C GLY A 376 24.60 41.23 -13.90
N ALA A 377 25.80 40.96 -13.34
CA ALA A 377 26.39 39.63 -13.33
C ALA A 377 25.61 38.64 -12.46
N ASP A 378 25.50 37.39 -12.93
CA ASP A 378 24.88 36.31 -12.18
C ASP A 378 25.57 36.07 -10.82
N SER A 379 24.80 35.60 -9.84
CA SER A 379 25.24 35.32 -8.47
C SER A 379 24.59 34.05 -7.95
N TYR A 380 25.27 33.36 -7.03
CA TYR A 380 24.73 32.19 -6.34
C TYR A 380 23.56 32.55 -5.40
N LEU A 381 23.41 33.84 -5.08
CA LEU A 381 22.32 34.37 -4.24
C LEU A 381 21.02 34.63 -5.02
N TYR A 382 21.07 34.61 -6.35
CA TYR A 382 19.90 34.95 -7.16
C TYR A 382 19.03 33.72 -7.41
N GLU A 383 17.72 33.95 -7.39
CA GLU A 383 16.75 32.92 -7.73
C GLU A 383 16.92 32.49 -9.19
N ARG A 384 16.88 31.17 -9.40
CA ARG A 384 17.04 30.56 -10.73
C ARG A 384 15.72 30.59 -11.48
N LEU A 385 15.78 30.88 -12.79
CA LEU A 385 14.59 30.91 -13.64
C LEU A 385 13.92 29.54 -13.69
N GLU A 386 12.59 29.56 -13.59
CA GLU A 386 11.74 28.36 -13.69
C GLU A 386 12.19 27.23 -12.73
N LEU A 387 12.68 27.58 -11.53
CA LEU A 387 13.13 26.62 -10.52
C LEU A 387 11.99 25.64 -10.16
N GLN A 388 12.24 24.36 -10.39
CA GLN A 388 11.40 23.25 -9.95
C GLN A 388 12.12 22.49 -8.84
N PRO A 389 11.77 22.75 -7.57
CA PRO A 389 12.34 22.01 -6.46
C PRO A 389 11.88 20.56 -6.50
N ALA A 390 12.75 19.64 -6.08
CA ALA A 390 12.47 18.21 -6.05
C ALA A 390 11.92 17.67 -7.40
N HIS A 391 12.53 18.10 -8.51
CA HIS A 391 12.18 17.62 -9.86
C HIS A 391 12.30 16.10 -9.98
N PHE A 392 13.26 15.49 -9.29
CA PHE A 392 13.24 14.07 -8.96
C PHE A 392 13.97 13.83 -7.63
N LEU A 393 13.86 12.63 -7.08
CA LEU A 393 14.63 12.22 -5.90
C LEU A 393 15.82 11.37 -6.33
N ALA A 394 16.94 11.49 -5.65
CA ALA A 394 18.08 10.59 -5.80
C ALA A 394 18.57 10.15 -4.41
N TRP A 395 19.43 9.14 -4.34
CA TRP A 395 20.10 8.84 -3.08
C TRP A 395 21.22 9.85 -2.82
N ASP A 396 21.29 10.33 -1.57
CA ASP A 396 22.20 11.40 -1.17
C ASP A 396 23.64 10.91 -1.21
N LYS A 397 24.49 11.62 -1.94
CA LYS A 397 25.93 11.36 -2.02
C LYS A 397 26.66 11.50 -0.68
N ALA A 398 26.05 12.18 0.30
CA ALA A 398 26.57 12.33 1.65
C ALA A 398 26.20 11.15 2.58
N ASP A 399 25.41 10.16 2.12
CA ASP A 399 25.21 8.93 2.91
C ASP A 399 26.52 8.15 2.99
N LEU A 400 26.96 7.84 4.21
CA LEU A 400 28.21 7.12 4.48
C LEU A 400 28.24 5.71 3.85
N ARG A 401 27.11 5.17 3.40
CA ARG A 401 27.05 3.89 2.69
C ARG A 401 27.43 4.02 1.21
N PHE A 402 27.51 5.22 0.66
CA PHE A 402 28.05 5.48 -0.68
C PHE A 402 29.54 5.85 -0.69
N THR A 403 30.25 5.74 0.43
CA THR A 403 31.71 5.84 0.42
C THR A 403 32.34 4.54 -0.08
N TYR A 404 33.53 4.64 -0.68
CA TYR A 404 34.31 3.48 -1.08
C TYR A 404 34.94 2.81 0.16
N ASP A 405 34.86 1.48 0.23
CA ASP A 405 35.57 0.73 1.25
C ASP A 405 37.09 0.80 0.98
N VAL A 406 37.81 1.44 1.90
CA VAL A 406 39.25 1.70 1.80
C VAL A 406 40.08 0.41 1.96
N GLY A 407 39.47 -0.68 2.43
CA GLY A 407 40.14 -1.96 2.69
C GLY A 407 39.97 -3.04 1.62
N ASN A 408 39.01 -2.91 0.70
CA ASN A 408 38.77 -3.95 -0.29
C ASN A 408 37.99 -3.46 -1.52
N SER A 409 38.61 -3.57 -2.71
CA SER A 409 37.98 -3.58 -4.04
C SER A 409 37.38 -2.30 -4.64
N GLY A 410 37.46 -1.13 -4.00
CA GLY A 410 36.97 0.11 -4.62
C GLY A 410 35.47 0.10 -4.93
N LYS A 411 34.69 -0.64 -4.12
CA LYS A 411 33.22 -0.72 -4.20
C LYS A 411 32.56 0.18 -3.17
N LEU A 412 31.32 0.58 -3.45
CA LEU A 412 30.47 1.30 -2.50
C LEU A 412 30.14 0.39 -1.30
N ARG A 413 30.23 0.93 -0.09
CA ARG A 413 29.97 0.20 1.17
C ARG A 413 28.59 -0.48 1.18
N ILE A 414 27.55 0.13 0.60
CA ILE A 414 26.23 -0.48 0.49
C ILE A 414 26.24 -1.79 -0.32
N ASN A 415 27.02 -1.86 -1.41
CA ASN A 415 27.13 -3.08 -2.20
C ASN A 415 27.78 -4.18 -1.36
N LYS A 416 28.83 -3.85 -0.60
CA LYS A 416 29.52 -4.80 0.29
C LYS A 416 28.59 -5.30 1.41
N ILE A 417 27.83 -4.40 2.04
CA ILE A 417 26.82 -4.77 3.04
C ILE A 417 25.82 -5.77 2.47
N LEU A 418 25.34 -5.54 1.25
CA LEU A 418 24.40 -6.46 0.58
C LEU A 418 25.05 -7.78 0.17
N GLU A 419 26.29 -7.76 -0.32
CA GLU A 419 27.08 -8.98 -0.63
C GLU A 419 27.28 -9.84 0.62
N ASP A 420 27.65 -9.23 1.74
CA ASP A 420 27.87 -9.92 3.01
C ASP A 420 26.59 -10.55 3.53
N ARG A 421 25.47 -9.81 3.48
CA ARG A 421 24.16 -10.33 3.88
C ARG A 421 23.65 -11.43 2.95
N LEU A 422 23.86 -11.31 1.63
CA LEU A 422 23.53 -12.38 0.68
C LEU A 422 24.30 -13.67 1.01
N LEU A 423 25.58 -13.56 1.36
CA LEU A 423 26.40 -14.70 1.73
C LEU A 423 25.97 -15.29 3.08
N SER A 424 25.78 -14.46 4.10
CA SER A 424 25.49 -14.93 5.46
C SER A 424 24.06 -15.45 5.62
N GLU A 425 23.07 -14.81 5.01
CA GLU A 425 21.65 -15.14 5.19
C GLU A 425 21.14 -16.16 4.17
N PHE A 426 21.69 -16.15 2.94
CA PHE A 426 21.19 -16.97 1.84
C PHE A 426 22.24 -17.91 1.25
N GLY A 427 23.49 -17.87 1.72
CA GLY A 427 24.58 -18.68 1.15
C GLY A 427 24.97 -18.25 -0.27
N ILE A 428 24.59 -17.05 -0.71
CA ILE A 428 24.82 -16.56 -2.07
C ILE A 428 26.08 -15.71 -2.09
N ASN A 429 27.14 -16.24 -2.69
CA ASN A 429 28.35 -15.47 -2.98
C ASN A 429 28.23 -14.79 -4.34
N THR A 430 28.17 -13.46 -4.35
CA THR A 430 28.07 -12.67 -5.58
C THR A 430 28.77 -11.33 -5.43
N THR A 431 29.03 -10.66 -6.55
CA THR A 431 29.53 -9.28 -6.58
C THR A 431 28.47 -8.34 -7.12
N LEU A 432 28.19 -7.27 -6.37
CA LEU A 432 27.16 -6.30 -6.65
C LEU A 432 27.77 -4.95 -7.06
N SER A 433 27.15 -4.33 -8.06
CA SER A 433 27.40 -2.94 -8.46
C SER A 433 26.06 -2.27 -8.76
N LEU A 434 25.29 -1.98 -7.71
CA LEU A 434 23.88 -1.59 -7.86
C LEU A 434 23.66 -0.09 -8.02
N PHE A 435 24.62 0.75 -7.69
CA PHE A 435 24.45 2.20 -7.69
C PHE A 435 25.52 2.88 -8.54
N ASN A 436 25.07 3.84 -9.35
CA ASN A 436 25.92 4.70 -10.16
C ASN A 436 25.74 6.15 -9.72
N LEU A 437 26.83 6.91 -9.69
CA LEU A 437 26.78 8.34 -9.44
C LEU A 437 26.25 9.05 -10.69
N LEU A 438 25.12 9.75 -10.55
CA LEU A 438 24.58 10.60 -11.60
C LEU A 438 25.33 11.94 -11.57
N ASN A 439 26.21 12.13 -12.54
CA ASN A 439 26.92 13.40 -12.74
C ASN A 439 26.26 14.15 -13.90
N TYR A 440 25.91 15.42 -13.66
CA TYR A 440 25.28 16.24 -14.69
C TYR A 440 25.68 17.70 -14.59
N SER A 441 25.56 18.41 -15.71
CA SER A 441 25.88 19.83 -15.75
C SER A 441 24.90 20.62 -14.88
N ASN A 442 25.43 21.34 -13.89
CA ASN A 442 24.64 22.24 -13.06
C ASN A 442 24.66 23.69 -13.54
N ARG A 443 25.37 24.02 -14.62
CA ARG A 443 25.40 25.36 -15.22
C ARG A 443 25.93 25.34 -16.66
N PRO A 444 25.63 26.36 -17.49
CA PRO A 444 26.19 26.51 -18.82
C PRO A 444 27.73 26.51 -18.83
N SER A 445 28.34 25.97 -19.90
CA SER A 445 29.77 26.09 -20.16
C SER A 445 30.12 27.45 -20.76
N SER A 446 31.34 27.93 -20.52
CA SER A 446 31.88 29.13 -21.17
C SER A 446 33.10 28.75 -22.02
N LEU A 447 33.55 29.65 -22.91
CA LEU A 447 34.74 29.45 -23.75
C LEU A 447 36.02 29.15 -22.96
N SER A 448 36.07 29.52 -21.66
CA SER A 448 37.25 29.33 -20.79
C SER A 448 37.02 28.34 -19.64
N THR A 449 35.81 27.80 -19.47
CA THR A 449 35.49 26.85 -18.39
C THR A 449 34.60 25.73 -18.92
N ASN A 450 35.12 24.50 -18.91
CA ASN A 450 34.34 23.30 -19.16
C ASN A 450 33.12 23.25 -18.22
N PRO A 451 31.97 22.74 -18.69
CA PRO A 451 30.82 22.57 -17.84
C PRO A 451 31.23 21.70 -16.65
N SER A 452 31.02 22.22 -15.43
CA SER A 452 31.30 21.46 -14.22
C SER A 452 30.16 20.46 -14.04
N ASN A 453 30.36 19.21 -14.46
CA ASN A 453 29.45 18.15 -14.06
C ASN A 453 29.56 17.99 -12.56
N VAL A 454 28.45 18.15 -11.86
CA VAL A 454 28.40 17.93 -10.41
C VAL A 454 27.67 16.64 -10.11
N PRO A 455 28.00 16.00 -8.98
CA PRO A 455 27.25 14.85 -8.52
C PRO A 455 25.87 15.29 -8.03
N VAL A 456 24.83 14.90 -8.77
CA VAL A 456 23.42 15.15 -8.43
C VAL A 456 22.97 14.18 -7.34
N GLY A 457 23.44 12.94 -7.40
CA GLY A 457 23.13 11.89 -6.42
C GLY A 457 23.39 10.51 -7.00
N TYR A 458 23.17 9.46 -6.21
CA TYR A 458 23.23 8.09 -6.71
C TYR A 458 21.89 7.67 -7.30
N VAL A 459 21.95 6.92 -8.40
CA VAL A 459 20.81 6.22 -9.02
C VAL A 459 21.11 4.74 -9.04
N MET A 460 20.06 3.92 -8.90
CA MET A 460 20.19 2.47 -8.87
C MET A 460 20.12 1.92 -10.29
N VAL A 461 20.92 0.90 -10.55
CA VAL A 461 20.91 0.14 -11.78
C VAL A 461 19.56 -0.55 -11.94
N PRO A 462 18.91 -0.46 -13.11
CA PRO A 462 17.69 -1.20 -13.37
C PRO A 462 17.91 -2.71 -13.34
N PHE A 463 16.91 -3.43 -12.85
CA PHE A 463 16.93 -4.89 -12.86
C PHE A 463 16.28 -5.42 -14.13
N SER A 464 16.60 -6.66 -14.49
CA SER A 464 15.98 -7.36 -15.61
C SER A 464 15.31 -8.64 -15.12
N THR A 465 14.12 -8.92 -15.65
CA THR A 465 13.49 -10.24 -15.53
C THR A 465 14.22 -11.26 -16.40
N VAL A 466 13.87 -12.54 -16.21
CA VAL A 466 14.33 -13.65 -17.06
C VAL A 466 13.93 -13.46 -18.54
N THR A 467 12.83 -12.73 -18.78
CA THR A 467 12.34 -12.39 -20.12
C THR A 467 13.05 -11.18 -20.75
N GLY A 468 14.06 -10.60 -20.08
CA GLY A 468 14.78 -9.42 -20.56
C GLY A 468 14.04 -8.11 -20.36
N THR A 469 12.93 -8.11 -19.61
CA THR A 469 12.16 -6.90 -19.32
C THR A 469 12.80 -6.17 -18.15
N THR A 470 13.14 -4.90 -18.36
CA THR A 470 13.77 -4.07 -17.34
C THR A 470 12.74 -3.45 -16.40
N PHE A 471 13.06 -3.36 -15.11
CA PHE A 471 12.17 -2.80 -14.09
C PHE A 471 12.95 -2.09 -12.98
N CYS A 472 12.20 -1.27 -12.23
CA CYS A 472 12.65 -0.64 -10.99
C CYS A 472 11.85 -1.28 -9.84
N PRO A 473 12.52 -1.78 -8.78
CA PRO A 473 11.86 -2.48 -7.70
C PRO A 473 10.80 -1.64 -6.99
N THR A 474 9.70 -2.29 -6.67
CA THR A 474 8.55 -1.76 -5.93
C THR A 474 8.38 -2.48 -4.60
N ALA A 475 7.46 -2.02 -3.74
CA ALA A 475 7.13 -2.69 -2.49
C ALA A 475 6.81 -4.19 -2.66
N THR A 476 6.13 -4.55 -3.75
CA THR A 476 5.81 -5.95 -4.07
C THR A 476 7.05 -6.77 -4.36
N ASP A 477 8.04 -6.18 -5.06
CA ASP A 477 9.30 -6.87 -5.38
C ASP A 477 10.12 -7.13 -4.11
N PHE A 478 10.15 -6.16 -3.18
CA PHE A 478 10.83 -6.28 -1.90
C PHE A 478 10.20 -7.32 -0.95
N GLN A 479 8.90 -7.55 -1.08
CA GLN A 479 8.19 -8.60 -0.34
C GLN A 479 8.26 -9.97 -1.02
N GLY A 480 8.88 -10.04 -2.20
CA GLY A 480 9.01 -11.27 -2.98
C GLY A 480 10.07 -12.24 -2.44
N ASN A 481 10.18 -13.39 -3.11
CA ASN A 481 11.09 -14.48 -2.71
C ASN A 481 12.54 -14.30 -3.21
N GLN A 482 12.85 -13.21 -3.90
CA GLN A 482 14.20 -12.96 -4.44
C GLN A 482 15.10 -12.40 -3.32
N PRO A 483 16.18 -13.11 -2.92
CA PRO A 483 17.01 -12.73 -1.78
C PRO A 483 17.52 -11.29 -1.83
N LEU A 484 18.08 -10.87 -2.97
CA LEU A 484 18.59 -9.51 -3.14
C LEU A 484 17.48 -8.46 -3.05
N MET A 485 16.28 -8.74 -3.58
CA MET A 485 15.15 -7.80 -3.49
C MET A 485 14.68 -7.64 -2.06
N SER A 486 14.57 -8.74 -1.33
CA SER A 486 14.21 -8.70 0.09
C SER A 486 15.20 -7.87 0.90
N LEU A 487 16.51 -8.05 0.67
CA LEU A 487 17.55 -7.27 1.34
C LEU A 487 17.51 -5.79 0.95
N LEU A 488 17.24 -5.47 -0.32
CA LEU A 488 17.11 -4.07 -0.76
C LEU A 488 15.94 -3.36 -0.06
N GLY A 489 14.84 -4.08 0.21
CA GLY A 489 13.68 -3.55 0.93
C GLY A 489 13.97 -3.03 2.33
N ASP A 490 15.05 -3.51 2.99
CA ASP A 490 15.47 -3.00 4.30
C ASP A 490 16.10 -1.60 4.22
N TYR A 491 16.56 -1.21 3.03
CA TYR A 491 17.33 0.00 2.80
C TYR A 491 16.60 1.02 1.92
N MET A 492 15.47 0.68 1.30
CA MET A 492 14.76 1.63 0.44
C MET A 492 13.27 1.31 0.31
N ASN A 493 12.51 2.36 -0.02
CA ASN A 493 11.11 2.24 -0.42
C ASN A 493 11.00 2.01 -1.93
N SER A 494 9.75 1.92 -2.42
CA SER A 494 9.48 1.77 -3.85
C SER A 494 10.26 2.76 -4.70
N THR A 495 10.78 2.27 -5.82
CA THR A 495 11.54 3.05 -6.79
C THR A 495 10.75 3.22 -8.07
N GLU A 496 11.15 4.18 -8.90
CA GLU A 496 10.60 4.42 -10.22
C GLU A 496 11.69 4.65 -11.25
N ALA A 497 11.36 4.54 -12.53
CA ALA A 497 12.33 4.75 -13.59
C ALA A 497 12.66 6.24 -13.76
N LEU A 498 13.94 6.53 -13.96
CA LEU A 498 14.43 7.82 -14.44
C LEU A 498 14.77 7.71 -15.91
N TYR A 499 14.25 8.62 -16.71
CA TYR A 499 14.53 8.75 -18.14
C TYR A 499 15.28 10.04 -18.42
N ILE A 500 15.97 10.08 -19.56
CA ILE A 500 16.43 11.32 -20.16
C ILE A 500 15.75 11.51 -21.51
N ALA A 501 15.34 12.74 -21.78
CA ALA A 501 14.67 13.11 -23.00
C ALA A 501 15.36 14.28 -23.68
N GLU A 502 15.34 14.27 -25.00
CA GLU A 502 15.87 15.35 -25.82
C GLU A 502 14.71 16.17 -26.38
N LYS A 503 14.80 17.48 -26.20
CA LYS A 503 13.91 18.48 -26.79
C LYS A 503 14.09 18.51 -28.30
N GLU A 504 13.02 18.79 -29.04
CA GLU A 504 13.10 19.12 -30.45
C GLU A 504 14.16 20.22 -30.71
N PRO A 505 14.94 20.12 -31.80
CA PRO A 505 15.99 21.08 -32.09
C PRO A 505 15.39 22.47 -32.30
N GLU A 506 15.95 23.46 -31.62
CA GLU A 506 15.60 24.86 -31.80
C GLU A 506 16.78 25.62 -32.40
N THR A 507 16.51 26.67 -33.17
CA THR A 507 17.57 27.48 -33.77
C THR A 507 17.60 28.87 -33.13
N ILE A 508 18.82 29.33 -32.81
CA ILE A 508 19.08 30.72 -32.45
C ILE A 508 19.89 31.38 -33.56
N GLN A 509 19.67 32.68 -33.76
CA GLN A 509 20.43 33.48 -34.71
C GLN A 509 21.48 34.30 -33.97
N ASP A 510 22.75 34.02 -34.21
CA ASP A 510 23.91 34.73 -33.64
C ASP A 510 24.64 35.49 -34.76
N GLY A 511 24.37 36.79 -34.85
CA GLY A 511 24.72 37.63 -35.99
C GLY A 511 24.04 37.15 -37.27
N THR A 512 24.84 36.69 -38.22
CA THR A 512 24.37 36.11 -39.50
C THR A 512 24.31 34.58 -39.47
N VAL A 513 24.74 33.94 -38.38
CA VAL A 513 24.87 32.49 -38.26
C VAL A 513 23.68 31.92 -37.49
N TYR A 514 23.04 30.89 -38.04
CA TYR A 514 22.05 30.10 -37.30
C TYR A 514 22.73 28.94 -36.59
N LYS A 515 22.49 28.82 -35.28
CA LYS A 515 23.01 27.74 -34.43
C LYS A 515 21.83 26.89 -33.96
N THR A 516 21.91 25.58 -34.20
CA THR A 516 20.97 24.61 -33.63
C THR A 516 21.37 24.33 -32.19
N VAL A 517 20.40 24.40 -31.28
CA VAL A 517 20.58 24.14 -29.85
C VAL A 517 19.66 22.98 -29.46
N TYR A 518 20.25 21.99 -28.83
CA TYR A 518 19.54 20.87 -28.23
C TYR A 518 19.36 21.15 -26.73
N GLY A 519 18.30 20.57 -26.16
CA GLY A 519 18.05 20.61 -24.73
C GLY A 519 17.75 19.21 -24.24
N THR A 520 18.19 18.89 -23.04
CA THR A 520 17.97 17.59 -22.40
C THR A 520 17.26 17.78 -21.07
N MET A 521 16.41 16.82 -20.71
CA MET A 521 15.62 16.86 -19.49
C MET A 521 15.55 15.48 -18.85
N PHE A 522 15.77 15.40 -17.54
CA PHE A 522 15.43 14.22 -16.75
C PHE A 522 13.93 14.20 -16.47
N ILE A 523 13.32 13.03 -16.53
CA ILE A 523 11.89 12.86 -16.24
C ILE A 523 11.64 11.48 -15.61
N THR A 524 10.80 11.42 -14.58
CA THR A 524 10.46 10.17 -13.91
C THR A 524 9.30 9.46 -14.60
N ASP A 525 9.14 8.16 -14.32
CA ASP A 525 8.01 7.36 -14.79
C ASP A 525 6.66 7.97 -14.34
N SER A 526 6.57 8.41 -13.08
CA SER A 526 5.38 9.09 -12.56
C SER A 526 5.04 10.39 -13.28
N ASP A 527 6.06 11.16 -13.70
CA ASP A 527 5.84 12.40 -14.44
C ASP A 527 5.44 12.15 -15.90
N LEU A 528 5.96 11.08 -16.53
CA LEU A 528 5.59 10.65 -17.88
C LEU A 528 4.20 10.02 -17.94
N GLN A 529 3.75 9.37 -16.85
CA GLN A 529 2.48 8.68 -16.81
C GLN A 529 1.32 9.64 -17.11
N GLY A 530 0.55 9.32 -18.15
CA GLY A 530 -0.60 10.11 -18.59
C GLY A 530 -0.27 11.28 -19.53
N ILE A 531 1.01 11.57 -19.81
CA ILE A 531 1.40 12.60 -20.79
C ILE A 531 2.20 12.06 -21.97
N ALA A 532 2.82 10.89 -21.82
CA ALA A 532 3.63 10.28 -22.85
C ALA A 532 2.77 9.67 -23.98
N PHE A 533 3.25 9.78 -25.22
CA PHE A 533 2.57 9.25 -26.40
C PHE A 533 3.56 8.74 -27.46
N THR A 534 3.08 7.88 -28.35
CA THR A 534 3.78 7.45 -29.57
C THR A 534 3.12 8.09 -30.80
N ILE A 535 3.86 8.13 -31.92
CA ILE A 535 3.35 8.57 -33.21
C ILE A 535 3.37 7.37 -34.15
N GLU A 536 2.19 6.91 -34.56
CA GLU A 536 1.99 5.76 -35.45
C GLU A 536 1.17 6.21 -36.66
N ASN A 537 1.73 6.11 -37.87
CA ASN A 537 1.05 6.53 -39.10
C ASN A 537 0.50 7.96 -39.03
N GLY A 538 1.24 8.87 -38.38
CA GLY A 538 0.84 10.27 -38.16
C GLY A 538 -0.17 10.49 -37.03
N VAL A 539 -0.68 9.44 -36.39
CA VAL A 539 -1.64 9.51 -35.28
C VAL A 539 -0.90 9.40 -33.95
N LYS A 540 -1.20 10.31 -33.02
CA LYS A 540 -0.68 10.28 -31.65
C LYS A 540 -1.53 9.38 -30.77
N LYS A 541 -0.90 8.50 -29.99
CA LYS A 541 -1.58 7.61 -29.04
C LYS A 541 -0.86 7.61 -27.70
N LEU A 542 -1.61 7.68 -26.60
CA LEU A 542 -1.03 7.55 -25.27
C LEU A 542 -0.28 6.23 -25.14
N VAL A 543 0.88 6.26 -24.48
CA VAL A 543 1.70 5.07 -24.28
C VAL A 543 1.09 4.12 -23.26
N THR A 544 1.21 2.84 -23.55
CA THR A 544 1.11 1.74 -22.61
C THR A 544 2.50 1.34 -22.11
N ARG A 545 2.57 0.51 -21.05
CA ARG A 545 3.85 0.03 -20.52
C ARG A 545 4.67 -0.76 -21.55
N ALA A 546 4.01 -1.48 -22.47
CA ALA A 546 4.70 -2.24 -23.53
C ALA A 546 5.32 -1.33 -24.60
N ASP A 547 4.76 -0.13 -24.82
CA ASP A 547 5.24 0.79 -25.85
C ASP A 547 6.62 1.34 -25.52
N TYR A 548 6.95 1.52 -24.23
CA TYR A 548 8.26 1.99 -23.78
C TYR A 548 9.40 1.10 -24.28
N HIS A 549 9.20 -0.22 -24.40
CA HIS A 549 10.22 -1.17 -24.82
C HIS A 549 10.36 -1.31 -26.35
N SER A 550 9.37 -0.84 -27.12
CA SER A 550 9.26 -1.17 -28.55
C SER A 550 9.06 0.04 -29.46
N LYS A 551 8.73 1.20 -28.90
CA LYS A 551 8.38 2.40 -29.66
C LYS A 551 9.11 3.63 -29.14
N ARG A 552 9.16 4.64 -30.00
CA ARG A 552 9.70 5.94 -29.65
C ARG A 552 8.66 6.73 -28.84
N VAL A 553 9.04 7.10 -27.62
CA VAL A 553 8.16 7.79 -26.67
C VAL A 553 8.41 9.30 -26.74
N TYR A 554 7.32 10.05 -26.84
CA TYR A 554 7.27 11.50 -26.92
C TYR A 554 6.45 12.07 -25.79
N TYR A 555 6.69 13.34 -25.43
CA TYR A 555 5.79 14.11 -24.57
C TYR A 555 5.95 15.61 -24.83
N TYR A 556 4.96 16.39 -24.41
CA TYR A 556 5.02 17.85 -24.45
C TYR A 556 5.34 18.43 -23.07
N TRP A 557 6.24 19.42 -23.02
CA TRP A 557 6.63 20.10 -21.78
C TRP A 557 6.59 21.63 -21.92
N PRO A 558 6.19 22.40 -20.88
CA PRO A 558 5.81 21.98 -19.52
C PRO A 558 4.51 21.17 -19.46
N LYS A 559 4.38 20.29 -18.46
CA LYS A 559 3.13 19.57 -18.18
C LYS A 559 2.03 20.57 -17.86
N HIS A 560 0.81 20.32 -18.33
CA HIS A 560 -0.36 21.14 -18.04
C HIS A 560 -1.48 20.24 -17.50
N PRO A 561 -2.13 20.59 -16.38
CA PRO A 561 -3.09 19.69 -15.71
C PRO A 561 -4.36 19.45 -16.52
N THR A 562 -4.78 20.40 -17.35
CA THR A 562 -6.08 20.35 -18.05
C THR A 562 -6.00 20.27 -19.58
N LEU A 563 -4.82 20.41 -20.18
CA LEU A 563 -4.69 20.37 -21.63
C LEU A 563 -4.45 18.95 -22.10
N ASP A 564 -5.06 18.59 -23.24
CA ASP A 564 -4.85 17.29 -23.88
C ASP A 564 -3.35 17.01 -24.03
N PRO A 565 -2.81 15.93 -23.45
CA PRO A 565 -1.39 15.59 -23.53
C PRO A 565 -0.90 15.34 -24.97
N LEU A 566 -1.80 15.08 -25.93
CA LEU A 566 -1.46 14.83 -27.33
C LEU A 566 -1.34 16.11 -28.17
N THR A 567 -1.68 17.29 -27.62
CA THR A 567 -1.64 18.58 -28.34
C THR A 567 -0.47 19.44 -27.87
N ALA A 568 0.18 20.20 -28.76
CA ALA A 568 1.34 20.99 -28.37
C ALA A 568 0.95 22.19 -27.48
N ASN A 569 0.01 23.04 -27.91
CA ASN A 569 -0.46 24.22 -27.17
C ASN A 569 0.70 25.06 -26.59
N ASN A 570 1.65 25.48 -27.43
CA ASN A 570 2.87 26.23 -27.07
C ASN A 570 3.89 25.48 -26.20
N ARG A 571 3.65 24.20 -25.87
CA ARG A 571 4.63 23.31 -25.23
C ARG A 571 5.60 22.75 -26.27
N LYS A 572 6.80 22.43 -25.83
CA LYS A 572 7.87 21.89 -26.67
C LYS A 572 7.84 20.37 -26.66
N LEU A 573 8.13 19.77 -27.80
CA LEU A 573 8.20 18.32 -27.94
C LEU A 573 9.51 17.78 -27.36
N PHE A 574 9.42 16.71 -26.57
CA PHE A 574 10.55 15.96 -26.07
C PHE A 574 10.45 14.50 -26.50
N VAL A 575 11.60 13.85 -26.64
CA VAL A 575 11.73 12.45 -27.03
C VAL A 575 12.58 11.72 -26.00
N VAL A 576 12.05 10.65 -25.40
CA VAL A 576 12.84 9.77 -24.53
C VAL A 576 13.92 9.05 -25.36
N LYS A 577 15.16 9.16 -24.91
CA LYS A 577 16.35 8.67 -25.61
C LYS A 577 17.29 7.96 -24.64
N ALA A 578 17.99 6.95 -25.14
CA ALA A 578 19.12 6.39 -24.41
C ALA A 578 20.30 7.39 -24.41
N PRO A 579 21.20 7.38 -23.42
CA PRO A 579 22.30 8.34 -23.31
C PRO A 579 23.18 8.45 -24.57
N ASN A 580 23.36 7.35 -25.31
CA ASN A 580 24.14 7.30 -26.55
C ASN A 580 23.37 7.71 -27.82
N GLU A 581 22.08 8.01 -27.71
CA GLU A 581 21.25 8.52 -28.83
C GLU A 581 21.13 10.07 -28.82
N LEU A 582 21.73 10.73 -27.83
CA LEU A 582 21.65 12.17 -27.63
C LEU A 582 22.59 12.91 -28.59
N ASN A 583 22.08 13.97 -29.22
CA ASN A 583 22.80 14.73 -30.24
C ASN A 583 23.93 15.59 -29.66
N GLU A 584 23.84 15.98 -28.39
CA GLU A 584 24.97 16.50 -27.66
C GLU A 584 25.90 15.33 -27.29
N ASN A 585 26.63 14.84 -28.29
CA ASN A 585 27.61 13.77 -28.17
C ASN A 585 28.53 14.07 -26.97
N SER A 586 28.53 13.16 -25.99
CA SER A 586 29.34 13.18 -24.76
C SER A 586 28.82 14.04 -23.59
N MET A 587 27.61 13.76 -23.11
CA MET A 587 27.33 13.99 -21.68
C MET A 587 28.15 12.98 -20.85
N SER A 588 29.40 13.35 -20.58
CA SER A 588 30.23 12.69 -19.58
C SER A 588 29.50 12.72 -18.23
N GLY A 589 29.26 11.56 -17.62
CA GLY A 589 28.59 11.49 -16.31
C GLY A 589 27.23 10.79 -16.27
N LEU A 590 26.64 10.46 -17.44
CA LEU A 590 25.53 9.53 -17.49
C LEU A 590 26.04 8.08 -17.49
N PRO A 591 25.42 7.15 -16.73
CA PRO A 591 25.76 5.74 -16.82
C PRO A 591 25.44 5.21 -18.22
N THR A 592 26.45 4.82 -19.00
CA THR A 592 26.29 4.25 -20.35
C THR A 592 26.45 2.74 -20.38
N SER A 593 26.89 2.13 -19.28
CA SER A 593 27.21 0.71 -19.19
C SER A 593 26.00 -0.23 -19.24
N ILE A 594 24.78 0.31 -19.07
CA ILE A 594 23.54 -0.47 -19.02
C ILE A 594 22.53 0.19 -19.95
N GLN A 595 22.33 -0.42 -21.12
CA GLN A 595 21.23 -0.05 -22.03
C GLN A 595 20.02 -0.93 -21.71
N THR A 596 18.96 -0.31 -21.21
CA THR A 596 17.67 -0.99 -21.07
C THR A 596 16.87 -0.91 -22.36
N SER A 597 16.01 -1.90 -22.62
CA SER A 597 15.13 -1.90 -23.78
C SER A 597 14.15 -0.73 -23.81
N ASP A 598 13.82 -0.17 -22.64
CA ASP A 598 12.94 0.98 -22.49
C ASP A 598 13.65 2.32 -22.28
N LYS A 599 14.98 2.37 -22.46
CA LYS A 599 15.79 3.60 -22.39
C LYS A 599 15.84 4.30 -21.03
N ARG A 600 15.37 3.67 -19.94
CA ARG A 600 15.58 4.20 -18.59
C ARG A 600 17.08 4.23 -18.28
N ILE A 601 17.53 5.28 -17.61
CA ILE A 601 18.94 5.49 -17.26
C ILE A 601 19.26 5.04 -15.84
N GLY A 602 18.24 4.76 -15.04
CA GLY A 602 18.36 4.34 -13.65
C GLY A 602 17.00 4.20 -12.98
N CYS A 603 17.04 3.72 -11.75
CA CYS A 603 15.94 3.73 -10.80
C CYS A 603 16.23 4.77 -9.73
N VAL A 604 15.19 5.49 -9.32
CA VAL A 604 15.24 6.54 -8.31
C VAL A 604 14.18 6.30 -7.24
N PRO A 605 14.35 6.82 -6.01
CA PRO A 605 13.27 6.81 -5.03
C PRO A 605 12.00 7.43 -5.61
N ARG A 606 10.86 6.76 -5.42
CA ARG A 606 9.57 7.29 -5.86
C ARG A 606 9.14 8.45 -4.95
N LYS A 607 8.65 9.54 -5.54
CA LYS A 607 8.13 10.71 -4.82
C LYS A 607 6.90 10.41 -3.98
#